data_AF-G2QM63-F1
#
_entry.id   AF-G2QM63-F1
#
_cell.length_a   1.000
_cell.length_b   1.000
_cell.length_c   1.000
_cell.angle_alpha   90.00
_cell.angle_beta   90.00
_cell.angle_gamma   90.00
#
_symmetry.space_group_name_H-M   'P 1'
#
loop_
_entity.id
_entity.type
_entity.pdbx_description
1 polymer ?
#
loop_
_entity_poly.entity_id
_entity_poly.type
_entity_poly.pdbx_seq_one_letter_code
_entity_poly.pdbx_strand_id
1 'polypeptide(L)'
;MAALDAQKYTPTEESEIQAWLDKAASIKAGASDALLDSLNADLATRTTAIGTKPSKADVALYESLAPLVKSWTPEQRTGQNGRPNIVRLVDFVQNSPLFGLNVADADKVQVDAEEILYVKPPVDAKAEKERLKKEKAAAAAAAAGGVGADGDNKTLVDRTKEAAGVVADEAAEVKDKAAAAVAGEAGAAAKKQKKEKKERAPKQPAAPAAPAVLSPCLIDLRVGHILKAIKHPEADSLYVSSIAMGDAPGTDDTSEYEGQVVRTVCSGLNGLVPLEEMQGRKVVVVCNLKPVKMRGIKSAAMVLAASPRVKEGEADDHKGPVELVNPPADAKAGERVFFEGWEGEPEKVLNPKKKIWETFQPGFTTTDDLEVAFDAGVVEALEGRTGLGRLVTASGGVCKVVSLKGAQVR
;
A
#
# COMPACT_ATOMS: atom_id res chain seq x y z
N MET A 1 -24.97 -25.39 11.75
CA MET A 1 -25.44 -26.01 10.49
C MET A 1 -25.96 -24.93 9.53
N ALA A 2 -25.14 -23.95 9.13
CA ALA A 2 -25.49 -22.95 8.12
C ALA A 2 -24.24 -22.21 7.59
N ALA A 3 -23.18 -22.93 7.22
CA ALA A 3 -21.85 -22.30 7.07
C ALA A 3 -21.41 -22.04 5.61
N LEU A 4 -21.70 -22.95 4.67
CA LEU A 4 -21.37 -22.78 3.24
C LEU A 4 -22.61 -22.69 2.35
N ASP A 5 -23.62 -23.53 2.58
CA ASP A 5 -24.79 -23.65 1.69
C ASP A 5 -25.70 -22.40 1.67
N ALA A 6 -25.59 -21.55 2.69
CA ALA A 6 -26.32 -20.29 2.76
C ALA A 6 -25.58 -19.11 2.10
N GLN A 7 -24.32 -19.30 1.68
CA GLN A 7 -23.52 -18.24 1.08
C GLN A 7 -23.85 -18.07 -0.39
N LYS A 8 -24.00 -16.82 -0.82
CA LYS A 8 -24.13 -16.44 -2.23
C LYS A 8 -22.80 -15.92 -2.74
N TYR A 9 -22.42 -16.33 -3.94
CA TYR A 9 -21.20 -15.90 -4.61
C TYR A 9 -21.57 -15.09 -5.86
N THR A 10 -20.77 -14.08 -6.15
CA THR A 10 -20.83 -13.34 -7.41
C THR A 10 -20.30 -14.22 -8.56
N PRO A 11 -20.65 -13.94 -9.82
CA PRO A 11 -20.11 -14.70 -10.96
C PRO A 11 -18.58 -14.73 -11.01
N THR A 12 -17.92 -13.66 -10.54
CA THR A 12 -16.46 -13.60 -10.42
C THR A 12 -15.93 -14.54 -9.34
N GLU A 13 -16.55 -14.54 -8.16
CA GLU A 13 -16.19 -15.47 -7.08
C GLU A 13 -16.45 -16.93 -7.49
N GLU A 14 -17.54 -17.22 -8.21
CA GLU A 14 -17.83 -18.58 -8.71
C GLU A 14 -16.75 -19.09 -9.67
N SER A 15 -16.27 -18.22 -10.57
CA SER A 15 -15.15 -18.52 -11.48
C SER A 15 -13.85 -18.80 -10.71
N GLU A 16 -13.55 -17.98 -9.69
CA GLU A 16 -12.37 -18.19 -8.85
C GLU A 16 -12.48 -19.48 -8.04
N ILE A 17 -13.65 -19.78 -7.46
CA ILE A 17 -13.94 -21.05 -6.78
C ILE A 17 -13.67 -22.24 -7.72
N GLN A 18 -14.12 -22.17 -8.97
CA GLN A 18 -13.91 -23.25 -9.93
C GLN A 18 -12.41 -23.47 -10.21
N ALA A 19 -11.64 -22.39 -10.40
CA ALA A 19 -10.19 -22.50 -10.59
C ALA A 19 -9.48 -23.18 -9.40
N TRP A 20 -9.93 -22.90 -8.17
CA TRP A 20 -9.40 -23.56 -6.98
C TRP A 20 -9.81 -25.03 -6.85
N LEU A 21 -11.03 -25.37 -7.27
CA LEU A 21 -11.48 -26.77 -7.34
C LEU A 21 -10.64 -27.58 -8.33
N ASP A 22 -10.33 -27.01 -9.49
CA ASP A 22 -9.48 -27.65 -10.49
C ASP A 22 -8.06 -27.85 -9.96
N LYS A 23 -7.54 -26.86 -9.20
CA LYS A 23 -6.26 -26.97 -8.51
C LYS A 23 -6.27 -28.07 -7.44
N ALA A 24 -7.33 -28.16 -6.64
CA ALA A 24 -7.50 -29.22 -5.64
C ALA A 24 -7.58 -30.61 -6.29
N ALA A 25 -8.27 -30.74 -7.43
CA ALA A 25 -8.33 -31.98 -8.19
C ALA A 25 -6.95 -32.38 -8.75
N SER A 26 -6.17 -31.41 -9.22
CA SER A 26 -4.80 -31.65 -9.72
C SER A 26 -3.87 -32.15 -8.62
N ILE A 27 -3.97 -31.58 -7.41
CA ILE A 27 -3.23 -32.04 -6.22
C ILE A 27 -3.61 -33.48 -5.86
N LYS A 28 -4.91 -33.79 -5.91
CA LYS A 28 -5.43 -35.14 -5.62
C LYS A 28 -4.95 -36.17 -6.65
N ALA A 29 -4.80 -35.78 -7.91
CA ALA A 29 -4.31 -36.65 -8.98
C ALA A 29 -2.80 -36.92 -8.89
N GLY A 30 -2.03 -36.00 -8.32
CA GLY A 30 -0.60 -36.15 -8.11
C GLY A 30 0.07 -34.81 -7.85
N ALA A 31 0.38 -34.54 -6.58
CA ALA A 31 1.03 -33.29 -6.19
C ALA A 31 2.54 -33.34 -6.48
N SER A 32 3.01 -32.44 -7.35
CA SER A 32 4.45 -32.17 -7.50
C SER A 32 4.88 -31.05 -6.55
N ASP A 33 6.18 -31.01 -6.23
CA ASP A 33 6.72 -29.96 -5.37
C ASP A 33 6.48 -28.56 -5.95
N ALA A 34 6.66 -28.37 -7.26
CA ALA A 34 6.39 -27.09 -7.92
C ALA A 34 4.91 -26.65 -7.80
N LEU A 35 3.97 -27.60 -7.87
CA LEU A 35 2.55 -27.30 -7.70
C LEU A 35 2.24 -26.89 -6.25
N LEU A 36 2.83 -27.59 -5.27
CA LEU A 36 2.68 -27.30 -3.85
C LEU A 36 3.34 -25.97 -3.47
N ASP A 37 4.47 -25.62 -4.07
CA ASP A 37 5.15 -24.35 -3.83
C ASP A 37 4.37 -23.17 -4.43
N SER A 38 3.83 -23.34 -5.64
CA SER A 38 2.92 -22.37 -6.25
C SER A 38 1.66 -22.17 -5.40
N LEU A 39 1.05 -23.26 -4.94
CA LEU A 39 -0.11 -23.19 -4.04
C LEU A 39 0.24 -22.46 -2.74
N ASN A 40 1.36 -22.79 -2.12
CA ASN A 40 1.78 -22.16 -0.87
C ASN A 40 2.02 -20.65 -1.05
N ALA A 41 2.55 -20.22 -2.19
CA ALA A 41 2.69 -18.81 -2.53
C ALA A 41 1.34 -18.11 -2.74
N ASP A 42 0.41 -18.73 -3.46
CA ASP A 42 -0.92 -18.18 -3.71
C ASP A 42 -1.76 -18.01 -2.44
N LEU A 43 -1.51 -18.85 -1.42
CA LEU A 43 -2.15 -18.80 -0.11
C LEU A 43 -1.50 -17.82 0.87
N ALA A 44 -0.35 -17.21 0.52
CA ALA A 44 0.37 -16.30 1.42
C ALA A 44 -0.42 -15.02 1.75
N THR A 45 -1.27 -14.56 0.82
CA THR A 45 -2.05 -13.31 0.95
C THR A 45 -3.54 -13.57 1.19
N ARG A 46 -3.93 -14.83 1.40
CA ARG A 46 -5.33 -15.24 1.45
C ARG A 46 -5.61 -16.07 2.70
N THR A 47 -6.65 -15.73 3.45
CA THR A 47 -7.09 -16.51 4.61
C THR A 47 -7.85 -17.77 4.19
N THR A 48 -8.74 -17.65 3.20
CA THR A 48 -9.47 -18.72 2.50
C THR A 48 -9.08 -18.76 1.02
N ALA A 49 -9.50 -19.77 0.26
CA ALA A 49 -9.20 -19.91 -1.17
C ALA A 49 -9.53 -18.63 -1.96
N ILE A 50 -10.68 -18.00 -1.68
CA ILE A 50 -11.11 -16.75 -2.33
C ILE A 50 -10.89 -15.49 -1.48
N GLY A 51 -9.82 -15.48 -0.67
CA GLY A 51 -9.41 -14.31 0.12
C GLY A 51 -9.87 -14.40 1.58
N THR A 52 -11.05 -13.88 1.91
CA THR A 52 -11.55 -13.84 3.30
C THR A 52 -12.87 -14.58 3.51
N LYS A 53 -13.52 -15.00 2.41
CA LYS A 53 -14.83 -15.64 2.44
C LYS A 53 -14.68 -17.17 2.33
N PRO A 54 -15.24 -17.96 3.27
CA PRO A 54 -15.20 -19.42 3.19
C PRO A 54 -15.94 -19.95 1.97
N SER A 55 -15.44 -21.01 1.34
CA SER A 55 -16.06 -21.60 0.16
C SER A 55 -15.90 -23.12 0.09
N LYS A 56 -16.62 -23.77 -0.83
CA LYS A 56 -16.42 -25.20 -1.14
C LYS A 56 -15.01 -25.52 -1.66
N ALA A 57 -14.28 -24.51 -2.17
CA ALA A 57 -12.90 -24.70 -2.60
C ALA A 57 -11.94 -24.94 -1.43
N ASP A 58 -12.18 -24.32 -0.27
CA ASP A 58 -11.38 -24.54 0.95
C ASP A 58 -11.49 -25.99 1.43
N VAL A 59 -12.72 -26.53 1.41
CA VAL A 59 -13.00 -27.93 1.75
C VAL A 59 -12.29 -28.87 0.78
N ALA A 60 -12.39 -28.62 -0.53
CA ALA A 60 -11.72 -29.44 -1.54
C ALA A 60 -10.19 -29.39 -1.42
N LEU A 61 -9.62 -28.22 -1.14
CA LEU A 61 -8.18 -28.08 -0.88
C LEU A 61 -7.78 -28.86 0.37
N TYR A 62 -8.54 -28.76 1.46
CA TYR A 62 -8.30 -29.54 2.67
C TYR A 62 -8.30 -31.04 2.40
N GLU A 63 -9.32 -31.57 1.72
CA GLU A 63 -9.41 -33.00 1.40
C GLU A 63 -8.23 -33.50 0.57
N SER A 64 -7.74 -32.68 -0.36
CA SER A 64 -6.58 -33.02 -1.19
C SER A 64 -5.25 -32.89 -0.45
N LEU A 65 -5.13 -31.98 0.53
CA LEU A 65 -3.87 -31.64 1.18
C LEU A 65 -3.67 -32.36 2.52
N ALA A 66 -4.73 -32.62 3.28
CA ALA A 66 -4.62 -33.18 4.63
C ALA A 66 -3.83 -34.51 4.68
N PRO A 67 -4.02 -35.48 3.77
CA PRO A 67 -3.20 -36.70 3.76
C PRO A 67 -1.71 -36.42 3.50
N LEU A 68 -1.41 -35.44 2.63
CA LEU A 68 -0.03 -35.04 2.31
C LEU A 68 0.62 -34.37 3.52
N VAL A 69 -0.05 -33.37 4.11
CA VAL A 69 0.49 -32.63 5.27
C VAL A 69 0.65 -33.54 6.49
N LYS A 70 -0.23 -34.53 6.67
CA LYS A 70 -0.09 -35.54 7.74
C LYS A 70 1.20 -36.35 7.60
N SER A 71 1.69 -36.55 6.37
CA SER A 71 2.95 -37.26 6.09
C SER A 71 4.20 -36.38 6.08
N TRP A 72 4.05 -35.05 6.13
CA TRP A 72 5.17 -34.12 6.08
C TRP A 72 5.98 -34.09 7.37
N THR A 73 7.30 -33.98 7.23
CA THR A 73 8.19 -33.69 8.35
C THR A 73 8.03 -32.22 8.81
N PRO A 74 8.51 -31.88 10.03
CA PRO A 74 8.57 -30.49 10.47
C PRO A 74 9.25 -29.54 9.46
N GLU A 75 10.33 -29.99 8.80
CA GLU A 75 11.05 -29.20 7.78
C GLU A 75 10.19 -28.88 6.55
N GLN A 76 9.37 -29.84 6.11
CA GLN A 76 8.46 -29.66 4.99
C GLN A 76 7.27 -28.75 5.35
N ARG A 77 6.93 -28.66 6.63
CA ARG A 77 5.86 -27.79 7.15
C ARG A 77 6.34 -26.36 7.35
N THR A 78 7.28 -26.15 8.26
CA THR A 78 7.70 -24.82 8.76
C THR A 78 9.20 -24.55 8.59
N GLY A 79 9.95 -25.44 7.93
CA GLY A 79 11.37 -25.23 7.63
C GLY A 79 11.62 -24.17 6.55
N GLN A 80 12.91 -23.96 6.22
CA GLN A 80 13.33 -22.89 5.30
C GLN A 80 12.69 -22.95 3.91
N ASN A 81 12.48 -24.17 3.40
CA ASN A 81 11.78 -24.44 2.15
C ASN A 81 10.40 -25.07 2.39
N GLY A 82 9.86 -24.89 3.60
CA GLY A 82 8.59 -25.45 4.01
C GLY A 82 7.39 -24.73 3.40
N ARG A 83 6.21 -25.28 3.64
CA ARG A 83 4.94 -24.81 3.09
C ARG A 83 3.95 -24.37 4.17
N PRO A 84 4.28 -23.33 4.97
CA PRO A 84 3.51 -22.97 6.15
C PRO A 84 2.10 -22.46 5.83
N ASN A 85 1.87 -21.86 4.65
CA ASN A 85 0.55 -21.35 4.27
C ASN A 85 -0.43 -22.48 3.94
N ILE A 86 0.08 -23.60 3.42
CA ILE A 86 -0.70 -24.82 3.24
C ILE A 86 -1.05 -25.42 4.61
N VAL A 87 -0.09 -25.51 5.52
CA VAL A 87 -0.32 -26.02 6.89
C VAL A 87 -1.37 -25.16 7.61
N ARG A 88 -1.25 -23.83 7.51
CA ARG A 88 -2.24 -22.86 8.03
C ARG A 88 -3.64 -23.12 7.47
N LEU A 89 -3.77 -23.33 6.16
CA LEU A 89 -5.07 -23.60 5.55
C LEU A 89 -5.67 -24.91 6.07
N VAL A 90 -4.86 -25.98 6.13
CA VAL A 90 -5.31 -27.29 6.62
C VAL A 90 -5.79 -27.20 8.08
N ASP A 91 -5.01 -26.55 8.94
CA ASP A 91 -5.35 -26.35 10.35
C ASP A 91 -6.62 -25.50 10.52
N PHE A 92 -6.71 -24.40 9.77
CA PHE A 92 -7.87 -23.50 9.81
C PHE A 92 -9.15 -24.22 9.37
N VAL A 93 -9.10 -25.00 8.29
CA VAL A 93 -10.28 -25.66 7.73
C VAL A 93 -10.81 -26.78 8.64
N GLN A 94 -9.93 -27.61 9.22
CA GLN A 94 -10.36 -28.72 10.09
C GLN A 94 -10.87 -28.29 11.48
N ASN A 95 -10.47 -27.10 11.94
CA ASN A 95 -10.81 -26.60 13.28
C ASN A 95 -11.90 -25.50 13.27
N SER A 96 -12.34 -25.07 12.08
CA SER A 96 -13.32 -23.99 11.95
C SER A 96 -14.71 -24.52 11.59
N PRO A 97 -15.78 -24.13 12.33
CA PRO A 97 -17.14 -24.50 11.99
C PRO A 97 -17.65 -23.84 10.69
N LEU A 98 -16.88 -22.89 10.13
CA LEU A 98 -17.23 -22.14 8.92
C LEU A 98 -17.30 -23.03 7.66
N PHE A 99 -16.61 -24.16 7.67
CA PHE A 99 -16.52 -25.04 6.51
C PHE A 99 -17.50 -26.21 6.55
N GLY A 100 -18.27 -26.35 7.64
CA GLY A 100 -19.24 -27.44 7.80
C GLY A 100 -18.62 -28.85 7.83
N LEU A 101 -17.29 -28.95 7.96
CA LEU A 101 -16.58 -30.20 8.12
C LEU A 101 -16.68 -30.67 9.57
N ASN A 102 -17.04 -31.94 9.76
CA ASN A 102 -17.00 -32.60 11.06
C ASN A 102 -15.90 -33.67 11.05
N VAL A 103 -14.65 -33.22 11.17
CA VAL A 103 -13.48 -34.10 11.21
C VAL A 103 -13.25 -34.58 12.64
N ALA A 104 -13.25 -35.90 12.85
CA ALA A 104 -12.94 -36.47 14.16
C ALA A 104 -11.50 -36.13 14.58
N ASP A 105 -11.25 -35.95 15.87
CA ASP A 105 -9.92 -35.53 16.35
C ASP A 105 -8.79 -36.51 16.00
N ALA A 106 -9.10 -37.81 15.84
CA ALA A 106 -8.15 -38.82 15.38
C ALA A 106 -7.73 -38.65 13.90
N ASP A 107 -8.61 -38.07 13.09
CA ASP A 107 -8.39 -37.89 11.64
C ASP A 107 -7.72 -36.56 11.33
N LYS A 108 -7.84 -35.57 12.23
CA LYS A 108 -7.19 -34.26 12.11
C LYS A 108 -5.69 -34.37 11.92
N VAL A 109 -5.16 -33.45 11.11
CA VAL A 109 -3.72 -33.26 10.97
C VAL A 109 -3.24 -32.55 12.24
N GLN A 110 -2.35 -33.20 13.00
CA GLN A 110 -1.77 -32.59 14.19
C GLN A 110 -0.78 -31.51 13.76
N VAL A 111 -1.05 -30.25 14.11
CA VAL A 111 -0.21 -29.09 13.83
C VAL A 111 0.19 -28.49 15.16
N ASP A 112 1.50 -28.44 15.42
CA ASP A 112 2.06 -27.78 16.59
C ASP A 112 2.36 -26.31 16.23
N ALA A 113 1.73 -25.38 16.95
CA ALA A 113 1.92 -23.94 16.72
C ALA A 113 3.29 -23.44 17.19
N GLU A 114 3.96 -24.17 18.08
CA GLU A 114 5.26 -23.81 18.63
C GLU A 114 6.43 -24.40 17.82
N GLU A 115 6.17 -25.39 16.95
CA GLU A 115 7.19 -26.03 16.09
C GLU A 115 7.42 -25.23 14.79
N ILE A 116 7.97 -24.02 14.93
CA ILE A 116 8.32 -23.15 13.81
C ILE A 116 9.83 -23.22 13.58
N LEU A 117 10.25 -24.03 12.60
CA LEU A 117 11.67 -24.26 12.32
C LEU A 117 12.36 -23.10 11.60
N TYR A 118 11.61 -22.34 10.79
CA TYR A 118 12.14 -21.20 10.08
C TYR A 118 11.11 -20.09 9.97
N VAL A 119 11.48 -18.94 10.51
CA VAL A 119 10.80 -17.68 10.23
C VAL A 119 11.62 -16.96 9.16
N LYS A 120 11.04 -16.77 7.96
CA LYS A 120 11.69 -16.00 6.90
C LYS A 120 12.00 -14.60 7.48
N PRO A 121 13.29 -14.19 7.55
CA PRO A 121 13.63 -12.86 8.02
C PRO A 121 12.84 -11.82 7.23
N PRO A 122 12.42 -10.70 7.86
CA PRO A 122 11.70 -9.64 7.17
C PRO A 122 12.47 -9.26 5.90
N VAL A 123 11.91 -9.62 4.75
CA VAL A 123 12.62 -9.39 3.50
C VAL A 123 12.42 -7.93 3.17
N ASP A 124 13.51 -7.16 3.09
CA ASP A 124 13.44 -5.84 2.49
C ASP A 124 12.91 -6.02 1.07
N ALA A 125 11.65 -5.65 0.84
CA ALA A 125 10.99 -5.78 -0.45
C ALA A 125 11.77 -5.06 -1.58
N LYS A 126 12.65 -4.10 -1.24
CA LYS A 126 13.61 -3.50 -2.17
C LYS A 126 14.72 -4.47 -2.54
N ALA A 127 15.28 -5.19 -1.57
CA ALA A 127 16.31 -6.20 -1.77
C ALA A 127 15.79 -7.47 -2.48
N GLU A 128 14.56 -7.93 -2.18
CA GLU A 128 13.95 -9.06 -2.91
C GLU A 128 13.58 -8.66 -4.33
N LYS A 129 13.04 -7.45 -4.55
CA LYS A 129 12.77 -6.94 -5.90
C LYS A 129 14.05 -6.73 -6.71
N GLU A 130 15.14 -6.29 -6.07
CA GLU A 130 16.48 -6.24 -6.65
C GLU A 130 17.01 -7.65 -6.98
N ARG A 131 16.89 -8.61 -6.05
CA ARG A 131 17.34 -10.00 -6.25
C ARG A 131 16.55 -10.67 -7.35
N LEU A 132 15.22 -10.56 -7.35
CA LEU A 132 14.35 -11.11 -8.39
C LEU A 132 14.62 -10.46 -9.75
N LYS A 133 14.92 -9.15 -9.78
CA LYS A 133 15.36 -8.46 -11.00
C LYS A 133 16.73 -8.96 -11.47
N LYS A 134 17.67 -9.20 -10.56
CA LYS A 134 19.01 -9.74 -10.85
C LYS A 134 18.96 -11.20 -11.29
N GLU A 135 18.16 -12.05 -10.65
CA GLU A 135 17.94 -13.45 -11.02
C GLU A 135 17.23 -13.55 -12.37
N LYS A 136 16.23 -12.70 -12.63
CA LYS A 136 15.55 -12.66 -13.93
C LYS A 136 16.45 -12.13 -15.04
N ALA A 137 17.32 -11.17 -14.73
CA ALA A 137 18.34 -10.68 -15.67
C ALA A 137 19.45 -11.73 -15.91
N ALA A 138 19.88 -12.46 -14.88
CA ALA A 138 20.86 -13.53 -14.99
C ALA A 138 20.31 -14.74 -15.75
N ALA A 139 19.05 -15.12 -15.52
CA ALA A 139 18.37 -16.16 -16.28
C ALA A 139 18.17 -15.75 -17.75
N ALA A 140 17.85 -14.47 -18.02
CA ALA A 140 17.77 -13.95 -19.39
C ALA A 140 19.15 -13.92 -20.08
N ALA A 141 20.22 -13.58 -19.35
CA ALA A 141 21.59 -13.60 -19.87
C ALA A 141 22.09 -15.04 -20.11
N ALA A 142 21.76 -15.98 -19.23
CA ALA A 142 22.08 -17.40 -19.41
C ALA A 142 21.33 -18.01 -20.61
N ALA A 143 20.06 -17.60 -20.84
CA ALA A 143 19.30 -17.99 -22.01
C ALA A 143 19.85 -17.38 -23.32
N ALA A 144 20.54 -16.23 -23.26
CA ALA A 144 21.18 -15.59 -24.40
C ALA A 144 22.60 -16.12 -24.71
N GLY A 145 23.23 -16.85 -23.78
CA GLY A 145 24.59 -17.41 -23.93
C GLY A 145 24.67 -18.70 -24.75
N GLY A 146 23.57 -19.12 -25.39
CA GLY A 146 23.45 -20.40 -26.07
C GLY A 146 23.44 -20.35 -27.59
N VAL A 147 24.26 -19.51 -28.26
CA VAL A 147 24.54 -19.68 -29.71
C VAL A 147 25.94 -19.18 -30.06
N GLY A 148 26.79 -20.11 -30.52
CA GLY A 148 27.74 -19.88 -31.62
C GLY A 148 29.13 -19.34 -31.28
N ALA A 149 30.11 -20.25 -31.36
CA ALA A 149 31.53 -19.94 -31.52
C ALA A 149 31.81 -19.29 -32.88
N ASP A 150 32.64 -18.24 -32.92
CA ASP A 150 33.88 -18.16 -33.71
C ASP A 150 34.69 -16.91 -33.33
N GLY A 151 36.01 -16.98 -33.49
CA GLY A 151 36.98 -16.13 -32.81
C GLY A 151 37.08 -14.68 -33.29
N ASP A 152 37.39 -13.77 -32.37
CA ASP A 152 38.64 -12.98 -32.42
C ASP A 152 38.88 -12.24 -31.09
N ASN A 153 40.16 -12.15 -30.72
CA ASN A 153 40.61 -11.72 -29.41
C ASN A 153 40.62 -10.19 -29.30
N LYS A 154 39.77 -9.61 -28.45
CA LYS A 154 39.98 -8.25 -27.92
C LYS A 154 39.45 -8.10 -26.50
N THR A 155 40.37 -7.78 -25.61
CA THR A 155 40.25 -7.64 -24.16
C THR A 155 39.25 -6.57 -23.71
N LEU A 156 38.60 -6.87 -22.56
CA LEU A 156 38.05 -5.93 -21.56
C LEU A 156 38.92 -4.66 -21.54
N VAL A 157 38.47 -3.45 -21.93
CA VAL A 157 37.81 -2.47 -21.04
C VAL A 157 36.93 -1.45 -21.81
N ASP A 158 36.85 -1.47 -23.15
CA ASP A 158 36.25 -0.35 -23.92
C ASP A 158 34.79 -0.52 -24.37
N ARG A 159 34.10 -1.60 -24.00
CA ARG A 159 32.68 -1.81 -24.41
C ARG A 159 31.65 -1.26 -23.42
N THR A 160 32.07 -0.70 -22.30
CA THR A 160 31.15 -0.28 -21.23
C THR A 160 30.53 1.11 -21.47
N LYS A 161 31.03 1.91 -22.43
CA LYS A 161 30.59 3.30 -22.58
C LYS A 161 29.73 3.62 -23.81
N GLU A 162 29.70 2.76 -24.83
CA GLU A 162 28.85 2.99 -26.03
C GLU A 162 27.64 2.04 -26.14
N ALA A 163 27.55 0.97 -25.35
CA ALA A 163 26.34 0.13 -25.31
C ALA A 163 25.24 0.64 -24.34
N ALA A 164 25.53 1.65 -23.51
CA ALA A 164 24.56 2.20 -22.56
C ALA A 164 23.70 3.35 -23.15
N GLY A 165 24.06 3.87 -24.32
CA GLY A 165 23.41 5.03 -24.92
C GLY A 165 22.27 4.72 -25.89
N VAL A 166 22.21 3.52 -26.48
CA VAL A 166 21.28 3.22 -27.59
C VAL A 166 20.12 2.30 -27.18
N VAL A 167 20.21 1.58 -26.06
CA VAL A 167 19.10 0.73 -25.55
C VAL A 167 18.12 1.47 -24.62
N ALA A 168 18.37 2.75 -24.32
CA ALA A 168 17.48 3.56 -23.50
C ALA A 168 16.33 4.20 -24.30
N ASP A 169 16.49 4.37 -25.63
CA ASP A 169 15.48 5.03 -26.47
C ASP A 169 14.54 4.06 -27.19
N GLU A 170 14.90 2.79 -27.38
CA GLU A 170 14.05 1.79 -28.05
C GLU A 170 13.22 0.92 -27.09
N ALA A 171 13.19 1.24 -25.79
CA ALA A 171 12.36 0.56 -24.79
C ALA A 171 11.04 1.29 -24.47
N ALA A 172 10.82 2.46 -25.09
CA ALA A 172 9.60 3.25 -24.91
C ALA A 172 8.47 2.86 -25.88
N GLU A 173 8.74 2.19 -27.01
CA GLU A 173 7.75 1.95 -28.07
C GLU A 173 7.21 0.51 -28.19
N VAL A 174 7.62 -0.41 -27.30
CA VAL A 174 7.12 -1.82 -27.33
C VAL A 174 6.14 -2.16 -26.19
N LYS A 175 5.79 -1.18 -25.33
CA LYS A 175 4.82 -1.41 -24.25
C LYS A 175 3.35 -1.33 -24.68
N ASP A 176 3.07 -0.91 -25.93
CA ASP A 176 1.70 -0.77 -26.45
C ASP A 176 1.26 -1.90 -27.41
N LYS A 177 2.04 -2.98 -27.59
CA LYS A 177 1.66 -4.10 -28.48
C LYS A 177 1.95 -5.50 -27.93
N ALA A 178 1.58 -5.77 -26.68
CA ALA A 178 1.51 -7.13 -26.15
C ALA A 178 0.33 -7.30 -25.16
N ALA A 179 -0.87 -6.99 -25.61
CA ALA A 179 -2.12 -7.45 -25.01
C ALA A 179 -3.11 -7.87 -26.11
N ALA A 180 -2.62 -8.58 -27.13
CA ALA A 180 -3.45 -9.25 -28.12
C ALA A 180 -2.65 -10.37 -28.79
N ALA A 181 -2.71 -11.59 -28.24
CA ALA A 181 -2.72 -12.87 -28.98
C ALA A 181 -2.46 -14.09 -28.07
N VAL A 182 -3.52 -14.63 -27.46
CA VAL A 182 -3.96 -16.05 -27.55
C VAL A 182 -5.31 -16.07 -26.82
N ALA A 183 -6.47 -16.28 -27.46
CA ALA A 183 -6.77 -17.40 -28.33
C ALA A 183 -7.69 -17.01 -29.51
N GLY A 184 -7.31 -17.43 -30.73
CA GLY A 184 -8.29 -17.91 -31.72
C GLY A 184 -8.77 -19.29 -31.26
N GLU A 185 -9.92 -19.83 -31.64
CA GLU A 185 -10.59 -19.81 -32.94
C GLU A 185 -12.04 -20.28 -32.72
N ALA A 186 -13.02 -19.67 -33.38
CA ALA A 186 -14.12 -20.35 -34.10
C ALA A 186 -15.17 -19.34 -34.59
N GLY A 187 -15.37 -19.31 -35.91
CA GLY A 187 -16.73 -19.29 -36.48
C GLY A 187 -17.43 -17.94 -36.71
N ALA A 188 -17.12 -17.34 -37.86
CA ALA A 188 -17.98 -16.52 -38.74
C ALA A 188 -19.47 -16.29 -38.37
N ALA A 189 -19.91 -15.03 -38.36
CA ALA A 189 -20.83 -14.46 -39.37
C ALA A 189 -21.42 -13.08 -38.96
N ALA A 190 -21.61 -12.24 -39.98
CA ALA A 190 -22.65 -11.20 -40.12
C ALA A 190 -22.44 -9.78 -39.55
N LYS A 191 -22.08 -8.89 -40.51
CA LYS A 191 -22.72 -7.61 -40.87
C LYS A 191 -22.72 -6.42 -39.88
N LYS A 192 -21.96 -5.39 -40.31
CA LYS A 192 -22.26 -3.95 -40.27
C LYS A 192 -23.76 -3.63 -40.20
N GLN A 193 -24.16 -2.79 -39.25
CA GLN A 193 -25.10 -1.70 -39.50
C GLN A 193 -24.87 -0.49 -38.58
N LYS A 194 -25.08 0.67 -39.18
CA LYS A 194 -24.80 2.04 -38.76
C LYS A 194 -26.12 2.68 -38.34
N LYS A 195 -26.21 3.26 -37.13
CA LYS A 195 -27.18 4.27 -36.64
C LYS A 195 -26.99 4.41 -35.13
N GLU A 196 -27.15 5.53 -34.45
CA GLU A 196 -27.46 6.92 -34.79
C GLU A 196 -27.02 7.75 -33.57
N LYS A 197 -26.46 8.92 -33.82
CA LYS A 197 -25.94 9.87 -32.83
C LYS A 197 -27.12 10.53 -32.12
N LYS A 198 -27.25 10.34 -30.80
CA LYS A 198 -28.20 11.10 -29.96
C LYS A 198 -27.45 12.27 -29.31
N GLU A 199 -27.89 13.49 -29.65
CA GLU A 199 -27.42 14.77 -29.15
C GLU A 199 -27.34 14.82 -27.61
N ARG A 200 -26.20 15.29 -27.10
CA ARG A 200 -26.04 15.75 -25.72
C ARG A 200 -26.05 17.27 -25.76
N ALA A 201 -26.99 17.87 -25.05
CA ALA A 201 -27.15 19.31 -24.89
C ALA A 201 -25.83 20.00 -24.49
N PRO A 202 -25.58 21.24 -24.96
CA PRO A 202 -24.32 21.93 -24.74
C PRO A 202 -24.11 22.20 -23.25
N LYS A 203 -23.04 21.64 -22.68
CA LYS A 203 -22.50 22.12 -21.42
C LYS A 203 -22.03 23.56 -21.64
N GLN A 204 -22.59 24.49 -20.86
CA GLN A 204 -22.03 25.83 -20.71
C GLN A 204 -20.51 25.73 -20.48
N PRO A 205 -19.69 26.56 -21.14
CA PRO A 205 -18.28 26.65 -20.84
C PRO A 205 -18.13 27.02 -19.36
N ALA A 206 -17.43 26.17 -18.61
CA ALA A 206 -16.95 26.57 -17.30
C ALA A 206 -16.13 27.85 -17.48
N ALA A 207 -16.39 28.84 -16.64
CA ALA A 207 -15.62 30.07 -16.61
C ALA A 207 -14.11 29.72 -16.54
N PRO A 208 -13.25 30.47 -17.23
CA PRO A 208 -11.81 30.22 -17.21
C PRO A 208 -11.32 30.26 -15.76
N ALA A 209 -10.69 29.18 -15.33
CA ALA A 209 -10.07 29.10 -14.01
C ALA A 209 -9.10 30.28 -13.86
N ALA A 210 -9.24 31.03 -12.77
CA ALA A 210 -8.28 32.05 -12.40
C ALA A 210 -6.86 31.44 -12.39
N PRO A 211 -5.83 32.19 -12.82
CA PRO A 211 -4.45 31.68 -12.82
C PRO A 211 -4.11 31.18 -11.42
N ALA A 212 -3.71 29.92 -11.31
CA ALA A 212 -3.45 29.25 -10.05
C ALA A 212 -2.28 29.94 -9.34
N VAL A 213 -2.60 30.76 -8.34
CA VAL A 213 -1.61 31.39 -7.46
C VAL A 213 -0.98 30.29 -6.62
N LEU A 214 0.34 30.17 -6.68
CA LEU A 214 1.12 29.28 -5.84
C LEU A 214 0.87 29.66 -4.37
N SER A 215 0.28 28.75 -3.60
CA SER A 215 -0.13 29.00 -2.20
C SER A 215 -0.13 27.71 -1.37
N PRO A 216 0.18 27.75 -0.06
CA PRO A 216 0.03 26.60 0.84
C PRO A 216 -1.42 26.13 0.96
N CYS A 217 -2.42 26.95 0.60
CA CYS A 217 -3.83 26.56 0.58
C CYS A 217 -4.16 25.40 -0.36
N LEU A 218 -3.26 25.12 -1.32
CA LEU A 218 -3.36 23.97 -2.22
C LEU A 218 -3.19 22.63 -1.49
N ILE A 219 -2.60 22.63 -0.30
CA ILE A 219 -2.40 21.46 0.56
C ILE A 219 -3.66 21.25 1.41
N ASP A 220 -4.27 20.06 1.32
CA ASP A 220 -5.48 19.72 2.07
C ASP A 220 -5.10 19.30 3.49
N LEU A 221 -5.19 20.23 4.44
CA LEU A 221 -4.96 19.98 5.86
C LEU A 221 -6.30 19.80 6.58
N ARG A 222 -6.42 18.71 7.33
CA ARG A 222 -7.62 18.41 8.13
C ARG A 222 -7.27 17.92 9.50
N VAL A 223 -8.22 18.02 10.42
CA VAL A 223 -8.18 17.31 11.69
C VAL A 223 -8.42 15.82 11.44
N GLY A 224 -7.50 14.98 11.89
CA GLY A 224 -7.62 13.53 11.91
C GLY A 224 -7.85 13.02 13.33
N HIS A 225 -8.60 11.94 13.48
CA HIS A 225 -8.77 11.22 14.74
C HIS A 225 -8.28 9.78 14.57
N ILE A 226 -7.20 9.42 15.26
CA ILE A 226 -6.63 8.08 15.24
C ILE A 226 -7.55 7.17 16.06
N LEU A 227 -8.33 6.33 15.38
CA LEU A 227 -9.23 5.38 16.05
C LEU A 227 -8.48 4.13 16.51
N LYS A 228 -7.43 3.76 15.76
CA LYS A 228 -6.57 2.63 16.07
C LYS A 228 -5.18 2.87 15.49
N ALA A 229 -4.15 2.61 16.27
CA ALA A 229 -2.78 2.47 15.78
C ALA A 229 -2.24 1.09 16.14
N ILE A 230 -1.47 0.49 15.23
CA ILE A 230 -0.75 -0.76 15.46
C ILE A 230 0.70 -0.62 14.95
N LYS A 231 1.60 -1.44 15.49
CA LYS A 231 2.94 -1.60 14.89
C LYS A 231 2.81 -2.16 13.48
N HIS A 232 3.58 -1.60 12.55
CA HIS A 232 3.60 -2.10 11.19
C HIS A 232 4.20 -3.52 11.17
N PRO A 233 3.52 -4.51 10.55
CA PRO A 233 3.93 -5.92 10.64
C PRO A 233 5.29 -6.20 10.00
N GLU A 234 5.66 -5.44 8.97
CA GLU A 234 6.92 -5.60 8.22
C GLU A 234 7.91 -4.43 8.41
N ALA A 235 7.72 -3.55 9.41
CA ALA A 235 8.55 -2.36 9.56
C ALA A 235 8.63 -1.85 11.01
N ASP A 236 9.77 -2.07 11.65
CA ASP A 236 9.95 -1.77 13.08
C ASP A 236 9.83 -0.27 13.42
N SER A 237 10.11 0.64 12.48
CA SER A 237 10.00 2.08 12.72
C SER A 237 8.62 2.67 12.39
N LEU A 238 7.70 1.89 11.82
CA LEU A 238 6.40 2.40 11.36
C LEU A 238 5.25 1.96 12.26
N TYR A 239 4.28 2.85 12.42
CA TYR A 239 2.92 2.50 12.82
C TYR A 239 2.00 2.47 11.60
N VAL A 240 0.92 1.71 11.70
CA VAL A 240 -0.23 1.72 10.80
C VAL A 240 -1.43 2.23 11.59
N SER A 241 -1.93 3.39 11.21
CA SER A 241 -3.04 4.06 11.88
C SER A 241 -4.28 4.08 11.01
N SER A 242 -5.44 3.77 11.60
CA SER A 242 -6.76 3.99 11.03
C SER A 242 -7.26 5.35 11.51
N ILE A 243 -7.28 6.34 10.62
CA ILE A 243 -7.57 7.73 10.97
C ILE A 243 -8.86 8.19 10.30
N ALA A 244 -9.84 8.62 11.10
CA ALA A 244 -11.03 9.30 10.59
C ALA A 244 -10.70 10.76 10.29
N MET A 245 -11.00 11.23 9.09
CA MET A 245 -10.68 12.59 8.63
C MET A 245 -11.79 13.20 7.75
N GLY A 246 -13.04 12.83 8.04
CA GLY A 246 -14.26 13.37 7.42
C GLY A 246 -14.47 12.98 5.96
N ASP A 247 -13.84 11.90 5.50
CA ASP A 247 -14.11 11.37 4.17
C ASP A 247 -15.55 10.83 4.08
N ALA A 248 -16.16 11.02 2.91
CA ALA A 248 -17.50 10.51 2.64
C ALA A 248 -17.47 8.98 2.45
N PRO A 249 -18.53 8.26 2.83
CA PRO A 249 -18.63 6.82 2.56
C PRO A 249 -18.43 6.50 1.07
N GLY A 250 -17.62 5.48 0.78
CA GLY A 250 -17.34 5.01 -0.58
C GLY A 250 -16.26 5.79 -1.34
N THR A 251 -15.52 6.69 -0.69
CA THR A 251 -14.33 7.30 -1.29
C THR A 251 -13.20 6.30 -1.48
N ASP A 252 -12.42 6.46 -2.55
CA ASP A 252 -11.23 5.64 -2.79
C ASP A 252 -10.25 5.72 -1.61
N ASP A 253 -9.53 4.62 -1.37
CA ASP A 253 -8.49 4.53 -0.32
C ASP A 253 -8.99 4.76 1.11
N THR A 254 -10.29 4.53 1.33
CA THR A 254 -10.91 4.47 2.66
C THR A 254 -11.38 3.06 3.01
N SER A 255 -11.51 2.82 4.30
CA SER A 255 -12.15 1.64 4.88
C SER A 255 -13.06 2.08 6.03
N GLU A 256 -13.80 1.14 6.62
CA GLU A 256 -14.62 1.41 7.80
C GLU A 256 -13.98 0.81 9.05
N TYR A 257 -13.97 1.58 10.13
CA TYR A 257 -13.55 1.13 11.45
C TYR A 257 -14.48 1.75 12.51
N GLU A 258 -15.08 0.90 13.35
CA GLU A 258 -16.04 1.33 14.39
C GLU A 258 -17.15 2.27 13.87
N GLY A 259 -17.64 2.01 12.66
CA GLY A 259 -18.71 2.79 12.03
C GLY A 259 -18.28 4.15 11.46
N GLN A 260 -16.97 4.44 11.43
CA GLN A 260 -16.41 5.64 10.82
C GLN A 260 -15.60 5.30 9.57
N VAL A 261 -15.67 6.18 8.57
CA VAL A 261 -14.82 6.12 7.38
C VAL A 261 -13.42 6.59 7.76
N VAL A 262 -12.43 5.73 7.55
CA VAL A 262 -11.04 5.95 7.92
C VAL A 262 -10.12 5.77 6.72
N ARG A 263 -8.97 6.44 6.75
CA ARG A 263 -7.83 6.11 5.89
C ARG A 263 -6.77 5.35 6.68
N THR A 264 -6.07 4.48 5.97
CA THR A 264 -4.84 3.85 6.47
C THR A 264 -3.68 4.83 6.32
N VAL A 265 -2.95 5.08 7.41
CA VAL A 265 -1.81 5.99 7.43
C VAL A 265 -0.61 5.30 8.06
N CYS A 266 0.47 5.18 7.28
CA CYS A 266 1.74 4.65 7.77
C CYS A 266 2.63 5.81 8.21
N SER A 267 3.11 5.79 9.46
CA SER A 267 3.90 6.89 10.05
C SER A 267 5.15 6.36 10.74
N GLY A 268 6.30 6.99 10.50
CA GLY A 268 7.59 6.64 11.11
C GLY A 268 7.75 7.10 12.55
N LEU A 269 6.78 6.78 13.41
CA LEU A 269 6.71 7.26 14.79
C LEU A 269 7.01 6.15 15.82
N ASN A 270 7.18 4.90 15.39
CA ASN A 270 7.52 3.83 16.32
C ASN A 270 8.96 4.01 16.81
N GLY A 271 9.14 4.03 18.14
CA GLY A 271 10.39 4.42 18.80
C GLY A 271 10.52 5.92 19.09
N LEU A 272 9.60 6.76 18.60
CA LEU A 272 9.58 8.21 18.86
C LEU A 272 8.36 8.61 19.71
N VAL A 273 7.19 8.04 19.41
CA VAL A 273 5.94 8.24 20.15
C VAL A 273 5.45 6.87 20.64
N PRO A 274 5.14 6.71 21.94
CA PRO A 274 4.57 5.47 22.47
C PRO A 274 3.25 5.12 21.77
N LEU A 275 2.98 3.82 21.60
CA LEU A 275 1.78 3.35 20.90
C LEU A 275 0.50 3.75 21.64
N GLU A 276 0.57 3.82 22.96
CA GLU A 276 -0.51 4.18 23.87
C GLU A 276 -0.93 5.64 23.64
N GLU A 277 0.03 6.53 23.38
CA GLU A 277 -0.24 7.94 23.07
C GLU A 277 -0.82 8.14 21.67
N MET A 278 -0.76 7.14 20.79
CA MET A 278 -1.37 7.20 19.47
C MET A 278 -2.86 6.88 19.49
N GLN A 279 -3.34 6.09 20.46
CA GLN A 279 -4.72 5.63 20.49
C GLN A 279 -5.69 6.77 20.84
N GLY A 280 -6.74 6.96 20.05
CA GLY A 280 -7.75 8.00 20.29
C GLY A 280 -7.22 9.43 20.13
N ARG A 281 -6.01 9.62 19.59
CA ARG A 281 -5.38 10.94 19.50
C ARG A 281 -5.93 11.74 18.33
N LYS A 282 -6.17 13.03 18.56
CA LYS A 282 -6.44 14.02 17.50
C LYS A 282 -5.12 14.56 16.95
N VAL A 283 -5.05 14.68 15.63
CA VAL A 283 -3.86 15.10 14.89
C VAL A 283 -4.24 16.02 13.74
N VAL A 284 -3.27 16.71 13.16
CA VAL A 284 -3.42 17.34 11.84
C VAL A 284 -2.86 16.39 10.78
N VAL A 285 -3.60 16.21 9.69
CA VAL A 285 -3.23 15.32 8.57
C VAL A 285 -3.22 16.06 7.24
N VAL A 286 -2.33 15.62 6.35
CA VAL A 286 -2.28 16.01 4.94
C VAL A 286 -3.05 14.98 4.11
N CYS A 287 -4.14 15.39 3.46
CA CYS A 287 -5.14 14.49 2.88
C CYS A 287 -5.08 14.38 1.35
N ASN A 288 -4.33 15.23 0.64
CA ASN A 288 -4.30 15.27 -0.82
C ASN A 288 -2.94 14.93 -1.43
N LEU A 289 -2.02 14.35 -0.66
CA LEU A 289 -0.82 13.73 -1.22
C LEU A 289 -1.19 12.47 -2.00
N LYS A 290 -0.42 12.17 -3.06
CA LYS A 290 -0.58 10.90 -3.77
C LYS A 290 -0.29 9.74 -2.80
N PRO A 291 -1.20 8.76 -2.65
CA PRO A 291 -0.97 7.64 -1.74
C PRO A 291 0.31 6.86 -2.06
N VAL A 292 1.03 6.45 -1.01
CA VAL A 292 2.33 5.78 -1.11
C VAL A 292 2.25 4.42 -0.44
N LYS A 293 2.82 3.38 -1.07
CA LYS A 293 3.00 2.08 -0.42
C LYS A 293 4.27 2.11 0.43
N MET A 294 4.12 1.95 1.74
CA MET A 294 5.20 1.81 2.70
C MET A 294 5.21 0.37 3.19
N ARG A 295 6.23 -0.40 2.79
CA ARG A 295 6.41 -1.81 3.20
C ARG A 295 5.12 -2.64 3.01
N GLY A 296 4.58 -2.58 1.79
CA GLY A 296 3.38 -3.35 1.41
C GLY A 296 2.05 -2.65 1.70
N ILE A 297 1.97 -1.81 2.73
CA ILE A 297 0.72 -1.13 3.13
C ILE A 297 0.60 0.24 2.47
N LYS A 298 -0.56 0.53 1.89
CA LYS A 298 -0.85 1.81 1.23
C LYS A 298 -1.22 2.86 2.28
N SER A 299 -0.39 3.89 2.42
CA SER A 299 -0.67 5.09 3.21
C SER A 299 -1.40 6.12 2.34
N ALA A 300 -2.58 6.57 2.78
CA ALA A 300 -3.47 7.46 2.03
C ALA A 300 -3.63 8.87 2.65
N ALA A 301 -2.79 9.18 3.63
CA ALA A 301 -2.59 10.52 4.19
C ALA A 301 -1.21 10.55 4.88
N MET A 302 -0.86 11.70 5.46
CA MET A 302 0.34 11.87 6.27
C MET A 302 -0.02 12.63 7.55
N VAL A 303 0.49 12.20 8.71
CA VAL A 303 0.32 12.94 9.97
C VAL A 303 1.37 14.04 10.06
N LEU A 304 0.96 15.24 10.45
CA LEU A 304 1.85 16.39 10.60
C LEU A 304 2.51 16.38 11.98
N ALA A 305 3.84 16.52 12.02
CA ALA A 305 4.63 16.53 13.24
C ALA A 305 5.72 17.61 13.22
N ALA A 306 6.08 18.11 14.39
CA ALA A 306 7.24 18.96 14.59
C ALA A 306 8.45 18.11 14.96
N SER A 307 9.60 18.48 14.41
CA SER A 307 10.90 17.96 14.78
C SER A 307 11.93 19.10 14.75
N PRO A 308 13.01 19.04 15.55
CA PRO A 308 14.07 20.04 15.50
C PRO A 308 14.55 20.30 14.06
N ARG A 309 14.87 21.57 13.74
CA ARG A 309 15.49 21.89 12.45
C ARG A 309 16.87 21.23 12.39
N VAL A 310 17.13 20.53 11.30
CA VAL A 310 18.45 19.97 11.02
C VAL A 310 19.36 21.14 10.63
N LYS A 311 20.50 21.28 11.31
CA LYS A 311 21.46 22.34 10.98
C LYS A 311 22.11 22.06 9.64
N GLU A 312 22.48 23.12 8.94
CA GLU A 312 23.18 23.01 7.67
C GLU A 312 24.48 22.20 7.84
N GLY A 313 24.60 21.08 7.12
CA GLY A 313 25.73 20.16 7.21
C GLY A 313 25.55 18.96 8.14
N GLU A 314 24.46 18.89 8.92
CA GLU A 314 24.12 17.71 9.72
C GLU A 314 23.21 16.75 8.93
N ALA A 315 23.40 15.44 9.12
CA ALA A 315 22.52 14.43 8.56
C ALA A 315 21.21 14.40 9.36
N ASP A 316 20.08 14.43 8.66
CA ASP A 316 18.77 14.24 9.28
C ASP A 316 18.54 12.75 9.55
N ASP A 317 19.00 12.30 10.71
CA ASP A 317 18.82 10.91 11.13
C ASP A 317 17.39 10.59 11.56
N HIS A 318 16.48 11.59 11.60
CA HIS A 318 15.10 11.45 12.09
C HIS A 318 14.98 10.85 13.52
N LYS A 319 16.05 10.93 14.32
CA LYS A 319 16.13 10.41 15.70
C LYS A 319 15.84 11.45 16.78
N GLY A 320 15.64 12.71 16.39
CA GLY A 320 15.30 13.78 17.33
C GLY A 320 13.92 13.59 17.95
N PRO A 321 13.59 14.32 19.03
CA PRO A 321 12.23 14.34 19.56
C PRO A 321 11.25 14.74 18.45
N VAL A 322 10.14 14.01 18.34
CA VAL A 322 9.06 14.30 17.39
C VAL A 322 7.78 14.52 18.18
N GLU A 323 7.10 15.63 17.90
CA GLU A 323 5.84 15.98 18.54
C GLU A 323 4.75 16.10 17.49
N LEU A 324 3.67 15.33 17.65
CA LEU A 324 2.50 15.45 16.77
C LEU A 324 1.83 16.82 16.96
N VAL A 325 1.37 17.41 15.86
CA VAL A 325 0.59 18.65 15.89
C VAL A 325 -0.78 18.36 16.48
N ASN A 326 -1.11 19.02 17.59
CA ASN A 326 -2.37 18.89 18.30
C ASN A 326 -3.34 19.99 17.83
N PRO A 327 -4.47 19.63 17.20
CA PRO A 327 -5.55 20.59 16.99
C PRO A 327 -6.26 20.94 18.30
N PRO A 328 -7.12 21.98 18.33
CA PRO A 328 -7.98 22.28 19.47
C PRO A 328 -8.75 21.05 19.97
N ALA A 329 -8.95 20.97 21.29
CA ALA A 329 -9.50 19.79 21.95
C ALA A 329 -10.94 19.46 21.51
N ASP A 330 -11.71 20.45 21.08
CA ASP A 330 -13.09 20.35 20.59
C ASP A 330 -13.20 20.14 19.08
N ALA A 331 -12.09 20.26 18.33
CA ALA A 331 -12.07 20.12 16.88
C ALA A 331 -12.51 18.73 16.42
N LYS A 332 -13.28 18.66 15.33
CA LYS A 332 -13.90 17.41 14.85
C LYS A 332 -13.09 16.77 13.73
N ALA A 333 -13.13 15.44 13.63
CA ALA A 333 -12.52 14.73 12.51
C ALA A 333 -13.05 15.27 11.17
N GLY A 334 -12.14 15.58 10.25
CA GLY A 334 -12.42 16.17 8.95
C GLY A 334 -12.57 17.67 8.90
N GLU A 335 -12.51 18.34 10.06
CA GLU A 335 -12.52 19.79 10.09
C GLU A 335 -11.30 20.35 9.34
N ARG A 336 -11.55 21.35 8.49
CA ARG A 336 -10.52 21.98 7.68
C ARG A 336 -9.56 22.77 8.57
N VAL A 337 -8.28 22.67 8.25
CA VAL A 337 -7.19 23.41 8.88
C VAL A 337 -6.49 24.24 7.81
N PHE A 338 -6.12 25.48 8.13
CA PHE A 338 -5.44 26.36 7.20
C PHE A 338 -4.55 27.35 7.93
N PHE A 339 -3.63 27.99 7.21
CA PHE A 339 -2.82 29.08 7.74
C PHE A 339 -3.56 30.41 7.56
N GLU A 340 -3.70 31.18 8.63
CA GLU A 340 -4.33 32.50 8.59
C GLU A 340 -3.71 33.39 7.50
N GLY A 341 -4.55 34.04 6.69
CA GLY A 341 -4.12 34.87 5.56
C GLY A 341 -3.75 34.09 4.29
N TRP A 342 -3.88 32.75 4.33
CA TRP A 342 -3.65 31.84 3.22
C TRP A 342 -4.86 30.92 3.03
N GLU A 343 -6.07 31.46 3.15
CA GLU A 343 -7.30 30.71 2.87
C GLU A 343 -7.46 30.45 1.36
N GLY A 344 -8.02 29.29 1.01
CA GLY A 344 -8.29 28.95 -0.39
C GLY A 344 -8.43 27.45 -0.60
N GLU A 345 -9.10 27.05 -1.68
CA GLU A 345 -9.48 25.66 -1.89
C GLU A 345 -8.28 24.75 -2.22
N PRO A 346 -8.16 23.58 -1.56
CA PRO A 346 -7.08 22.65 -1.82
C PRO A 346 -7.22 21.96 -3.19
N GLU A 347 -6.09 21.52 -3.76
CA GLU A 347 -6.15 20.65 -4.94
C GLU A 347 -6.72 19.28 -4.54
N LYS A 348 -7.48 18.64 -5.45
CA LYS A 348 -8.02 17.30 -5.19
C LYS A 348 -6.92 16.26 -4.87
N VAL A 349 -5.83 16.31 -5.61
CA VAL A 349 -4.62 15.52 -5.40
C VAL A 349 -3.43 16.35 -5.87
N LEU A 350 -2.44 16.57 -5.01
CA LEU A 350 -1.21 17.29 -5.35
C LEU A 350 -0.44 16.54 -6.43
N ASN A 351 -0.06 17.26 -7.48
CA ASN A 351 0.82 16.72 -8.52
C ASN A 351 2.28 16.68 -8.02
N PRO A 352 2.90 15.49 -7.87
CA PRO A 352 4.29 15.40 -7.39
C PRO A 352 5.30 16.14 -8.27
N LYS A 353 4.99 16.35 -9.56
CA LYS A 353 5.87 17.11 -10.47
C LYS A 353 5.90 18.61 -10.15
N LYS A 354 4.85 19.15 -9.53
CA LYS A 354 4.78 20.56 -9.12
C LYS A 354 5.52 20.82 -7.80
N LYS A 355 5.85 19.78 -7.03
CA LYS A 355 6.57 19.86 -5.75
C LYS A 355 5.95 20.85 -4.73
N ILE A 356 4.63 20.99 -4.73
CA ILE A 356 3.92 22.00 -3.90
C ILE A 356 4.24 21.81 -2.41
N TRP A 357 4.22 20.57 -1.92
CA TRP A 357 4.57 20.27 -0.54
C TRP A 357 6.01 20.70 -0.23
N GLU A 358 6.96 20.30 -1.06
CA GLU A 358 8.38 20.60 -0.89
C GLU A 358 8.68 22.09 -1.02
N THR A 359 7.88 22.84 -1.79
CA THR A 359 7.99 24.30 -1.90
C THR A 359 7.58 24.99 -0.59
N PHE A 360 6.51 24.55 0.07
CA PHE A 360 5.94 25.26 1.23
C PHE A 360 6.40 24.72 2.58
N GLN A 361 6.75 23.44 2.66
CA GLN A 361 7.18 22.79 3.90
C GLN A 361 8.32 23.52 4.63
N PRO A 362 9.33 24.12 3.97
CA PRO A 362 10.36 24.92 4.67
C PRO A 362 9.81 26.09 5.50
N GLY A 363 8.65 26.62 5.12
CA GLY A 363 7.94 27.68 5.85
C GLY A 363 7.12 27.18 7.03
N PHE A 364 6.84 25.88 7.16
CA PHE A 364 6.07 25.35 8.30
C PHE A 364 6.95 25.26 9.55
N THR A 365 6.59 26.02 10.58
CA THR A 365 7.40 26.17 11.78
C THR A 365 6.54 26.17 13.04
N THR A 366 7.18 26.12 14.19
CA THR A 366 6.53 26.41 15.48
C THR A 366 7.02 27.73 16.08
N THR A 367 6.13 28.45 16.76
CA THR A 367 6.44 29.74 17.42
C THR A 367 6.92 29.56 18.86
N ASP A 368 7.29 30.65 19.52
CA ASP A 368 7.64 30.65 20.95
C ASP A 368 6.49 30.25 21.87
N ASP A 369 5.24 30.43 21.39
CA ASP A 369 3.99 30.03 22.06
C ASP A 369 3.56 28.60 21.70
N LEU A 370 4.45 27.83 21.06
CA LEU A 370 4.25 26.45 20.62
C LEU A 370 3.16 26.29 19.54
N GLU A 371 2.80 27.38 18.88
CA GLU A 371 1.80 27.40 17.83
C GLU A 371 2.43 27.00 16.50
N VAL A 372 1.75 26.17 15.71
CA VAL A 372 2.18 25.87 14.36
C VAL A 372 1.84 27.06 13.47
N ALA A 373 2.78 27.46 12.62
CA ALA A 373 2.63 28.60 11.74
C ALA A 373 3.34 28.38 10.39
N PHE A 374 2.98 29.20 9.41
CA PHE A 374 3.61 29.30 8.12
C PHE A 374 4.31 30.65 7.99
N ASP A 375 5.63 30.63 7.88
CA ASP A 375 6.45 31.79 7.56
C ASP A 375 6.62 31.87 6.04
N ALA A 376 5.94 32.84 5.42
CA ALA A 376 6.05 33.07 3.99
C ALA A 376 7.41 33.64 3.57
N GLY A 377 8.11 34.32 4.49
CA GLY A 377 9.37 35.01 4.21
C GLY A 377 10.54 34.07 3.93
N VAL A 378 10.45 32.81 4.34
CA VAL A 378 11.49 31.79 4.08
C VAL A 378 11.19 30.93 2.85
N VAL A 379 10.05 31.14 2.18
CA VAL A 379 9.67 30.40 0.97
C VAL A 379 10.08 31.21 -0.25
N GLU A 380 11.18 30.80 -0.89
CA GLU A 380 11.75 31.47 -2.08
C GLU A 380 10.71 31.70 -3.18
N ALA A 381 9.80 30.74 -3.38
CA ALA A 381 8.78 30.81 -4.44
C ALA A 381 7.69 31.88 -4.20
N LEU A 382 7.66 32.51 -3.02
CA LEU A 382 6.71 33.56 -2.65
C LEU A 382 7.33 34.97 -2.66
N GLU A 383 8.43 35.18 -3.38
CA GLU A 383 9.22 36.43 -3.48
C GLU A 383 8.43 37.71 -3.10
N GLY A 384 8.85 38.36 -2.01
CA GLY A 384 8.29 39.62 -1.53
C GLY A 384 7.04 39.50 -0.65
N ARG A 385 6.45 38.31 -0.50
CA ARG A 385 5.45 38.05 0.54
C ARG A 385 6.14 37.73 1.86
N THR A 386 5.71 38.42 2.90
CA THR A 386 6.19 38.22 4.27
C THR A 386 4.98 38.07 5.18
N GLY A 387 5.20 37.48 6.35
CA GLY A 387 4.16 37.30 7.34
C GLY A 387 4.09 35.87 7.86
N LEU A 388 3.62 35.78 9.09
CA LEU A 388 3.46 34.54 9.83
C LEU A 388 1.96 34.25 9.95
N GLY A 389 1.48 33.21 9.25
CA GLY A 389 0.10 32.75 9.37
C GLY A 389 0.01 31.61 10.35
N ARG A 390 -0.80 31.71 11.42
CA ARG A 390 -0.97 30.59 12.37
C ARG A 390 -1.84 29.50 11.75
N LEU A 391 -1.54 28.25 12.07
CA LEU A 391 -2.34 27.11 11.66
C LEU A 391 -3.57 27.03 12.57
N VAL A 392 -4.74 27.27 11.99
CA VAL A 392 -6.02 27.33 12.71
C VAL A 392 -7.03 26.37 12.11
N THR A 393 -7.99 25.93 12.92
CA THR A 393 -9.14 25.17 12.42
C THR A 393 -10.24 26.11 11.92
N ALA A 394 -11.14 25.59 11.09
CA ALA A 394 -12.25 26.37 10.52
C ALA A 394 -13.23 26.91 11.56
N SER A 395 -13.42 26.23 12.69
CA SER A 395 -14.21 26.72 13.83
C SER A 395 -13.46 27.74 14.70
N GLY A 396 -12.18 27.99 14.39
CA GLY A 396 -11.27 28.81 15.20
C GLY A 396 -10.39 27.97 16.11
N GLY A 397 -9.42 28.60 16.76
CA GLY A 397 -8.46 27.92 17.61
C GLY A 397 -7.22 27.43 16.87
N VAL A 398 -6.10 27.49 17.57
CA VAL A 398 -4.75 27.34 17.01
C VAL A 398 -4.23 25.92 17.25
N CYS A 399 -3.60 25.33 16.23
CA CYS A 399 -2.91 24.05 16.34
C CYS A 399 -1.54 24.23 17.02
N LYS A 400 -1.21 23.38 17.98
CA LYS A 400 -0.01 23.52 18.83
C LYS A 400 0.81 22.24 18.93
N VAL A 401 2.07 22.38 19.30
CA VAL A 401 2.94 21.27 19.74
C VAL A 401 3.14 21.33 21.26
N VAL A 402 3.88 20.38 21.82
CA VAL A 402 3.99 20.22 23.28
C VAL A 402 5.13 21.05 23.86
N SER A 403 6.28 21.11 23.20
CA SER A 403 7.48 21.79 23.72
C SER A 403 8.45 22.30 22.65
N LEU A 404 8.36 21.84 21.41
CA LEU A 404 9.33 22.19 20.37
C LEU A 404 9.09 23.60 19.79
N LYS A 405 9.95 24.57 20.13
CA LYS A 405 9.95 25.94 19.59
C LYS A 405 10.87 26.07 18.37
N GLY A 406 10.50 26.88 17.38
CA GLY A 406 11.30 27.11 16.16
C GLY A 406 11.53 25.83 15.34
N ALA A 407 10.73 24.80 15.58
CA ALA A 407 10.92 23.47 15.01
C ALA A 407 10.40 23.41 13.58
N GLN A 408 10.93 22.49 12.79
CA GLN A 408 10.44 22.20 11.45
C GLN A 408 9.18 21.34 11.57
N VAL A 409 8.10 21.78 10.95
CA VAL A 409 6.87 20.98 10.84
C VAL A 409 6.85 20.28 9.48
N ARG A 410 6.51 18.97 9.48
CA ARG A 410 6.56 18.12 8.29
C ARG A 410 5.71 16.86 8.41
#